data_AF-A0A7J9LJ21-F1
#
_entry.id   AF-A0A7J9LJ21-F1
#
_cell.length_a   1.000
_cell.length_b   1.000
_cell.length_c   1.000
_cell.angle_alpha   90.00
_cell.angle_beta   90.00
_cell.angle_gamma   90.00
#
_symmetry.space_group_name_H-M   'P 1'
#
loop_
_entity.id
_entity.type
_entity.pdbx_description
1 polymer ?
#
loop_
_entity_poly.entity_id
_entity_poly.type
_entity_poly.pdbx_seq_one_letter_code
_entity_poly.pdbx_strand_id
1 'polypeptide(L)' 'MRICLMRLLGSSPAIPVVFIGGEFVGTMDRVMASQIDGTLVPLLKQAGAL' A
#
# COMPACT_ATOMS: atom_id res chain seq x y z
N MET A 1 2.43 -27.71 -11.77
CA MET A 1 1.38 -28.10 -10.80
C MET A 1 0.91 -26.95 -9.89
N ARG A 2 1.79 -26.10 -9.33
CA ARG A 2 1.41 -25.10 -8.29
C ARG A 2 0.49 -23.95 -8.77
N ILE A 3 0.68 -23.46 -9.99
CA ILE A 3 -0.10 -22.34 -10.56
C ILE A 3 -1.58 -22.69 -10.78
N CYS A 4 -1.90 -23.93 -11.12
CA CYS A 4 -3.29 -24.36 -11.30
C CYS A 4 -4.07 -24.37 -9.98
N LEU A 5 -3.42 -24.77 -8.88
CA LEU A 5 -4.03 -24.77 -7.55
C LEU A 5 -4.37 -23.36 -7.08
N MET A 6 -3.47 -22.39 -7.30
CA MET A 6 -3.72 -20.98 -6.97
C MET A 6 -4.91 -20.39 -7.73
N ARG A 7 -5.14 -20.82 -8.98
CA ARG A 7 -6.30 -20.40 -9.77
C ARG A 7 -7.61 -21.03 -9.29
N LEU A 8 -7.57 -22.31 -8.89
CA LEU A 8 -8.75 -23.05 -8.43
C LEU A 8 -9.22 -22.60 -7.04
N LEU A 9 -8.29 -22.21 -6.17
CA LEU A 9 -8.57 -21.76 -4.80
C LEU A 9 -9.07 -20.30 -4.72
N GLY A 10 -9.20 -19.60 -5.86
CA GLY A 10 -9.56 -18.18 -5.86
C GLY A 10 -8.47 -17.35 -5.18
N SER A 11 -7.39 -17.07 -5.89
CA SER A 11 -6.35 -16.17 -5.38
C SER A 11 -6.93 -14.77 -5.22
N SER A 12 -7.41 -14.42 -4.02
CA SER A 12 -7.69 -13.04 -3.69
C SER A 12 -6.40 -12.23 -3.93
N PRO A 13 -6.47 -11.12 -4.68
CA PRO A 13 -5.29 -10.30 -4.90
C PRO A 13 -4.76 -9.85 -3.54
N ALA A 14 -3.46 -10.03 -3.31
CA ALA A 14 -2.82 -9.51 -2.10
C ALA A 14 -2.94 -7.99 -2.12
N ILE A 15 -3.70 -7.43 -1.18
CA ILE A 15 -3.82 -5.98 -1.04
C ILE A 15 -2.71 -5.52 -0.10
N PRO A 16 -1.75 -4.69 -0.57
CA PRO A 16 -0.68 -4.22 0.28
C PRO A 16 -1.24 -3.25 1.33
N VAL A 17 -0.84 -3.46 2.58
CA VAL A 17 -1.11 -2.57 3.72
C VAL A 17 0.14 -1.72 3.92
N VAL A 18 -0.03 -0.39 3.93
CA VAL A 18 1.09 0.55 3.98
C VAL A 18 1.11 1.29 5.31
N PHE A 19 2.30 1.35 5.90
CA PHE A 19 2.62 2.13 7.09
C PHE A 19 3.70 3.15 6.74
N ILE A 20 3.61 4.34 7.31
CA ILE A 20 4.62 5.40 7.16
C ILE A 20 4.89 5.97 8.56
N GLY A 21 6.16 6.03 8.97
CA GLY A 21 6.53 6.51 10.31
C GLY A 21 5.96 5.68 11.47
N GLY A 22 5.58 4.42 11.22
CA GLY A 22 4.91 3.56 12.20
C GLY A 22 3.38 3.72 12.27
N GLU A 23 2.80 4.64 11.50
CA GLU A 23 1.35 4.86 11.44
C GLU A 23 0.71 4.14 10.24
N PHE A 24 -0.48 3.59 10.42
CA PHE A 24 -1.24 2.95 9.35
C PHE A 24 -1.85 4.01 8.41
N VAL A 25 -1.47 3.98 7.13
CA VAL A 25 -1.92 4.96 6.13
C VAL A 25 -3.07 4.41 5.28
N GLY A 26 -3.05 3.12 4.96
CA GLY A 26 -4.08 2.48 4.14
C GLY A 26 -3.53 1.46 3.16
N THR A 27 -4.26 1.23 2.08
CA THR A 27 -3.79 0.44 0.95
C THR A 27 -2.92 1.28 0.01
N MET A 28 -2.32 0.65 -0.99
CA MET A 28 -1.58 1.36 -2.03
C MET A 28 -2.41 2.47 -2.70
N ASP A 29 -3.72 2.24 -2.90
CA ASP A 29 -4.62 3.21 -3.53
C ASP A 29 -4.65 4.54 -2.76
N ARG A 30 -4.62 4.48 -1.41
CA ARG A 30 -4.58 5.66 -0.55
C ARG A 30 -3.25 6.40 -0.64
N VAL A 31 -2.14 5.67 -0.76
CA VAL A 31 -0.81 6.27 -0.95
C VAL A 31 -0.75 6.98 -2.30
N MET A 32 -1.29 6.36 -3.34
CA MET A 32 -1.36 6.96 -4.67
C MET A 32 -2.26 8.20 -4.71
N ALA A 33 -3.39 8.18 -4.01
CA ALA A 33 -4.23 9.37 -3.84
C ALA A 33 -3.45 10.51 -3.16
N SER A 34 -2.72 10.20 -2.08
CA SER A 34 -1.89 11.20 -1.38
C SER A 34 -0.79 11.81 -2.26
N GLN A 35 -0.23 11.04 -3.19
CA GLN A 35 0.74 11.56 -4.17
C GLN A 35 0.08 12.54 -5.16
N ILE A 36 -1.12 12.20 -5.65
CA ILE A 36 -1.88 13.06 -6.57
C ILE A 36 -2.31 14.35 -5.85
N ASP A 37 -2.75 14.23 -4.59
CA ASP A 37 -3.18 15.35 -3.75
C ASP A 37 -1.98 16.20 -3.24
N GLY A 38 -0.74 15.76 -3.49
CA GLY A 38 0.48 16.43 -3.03
C GLY A 38 0.73 16.34 -1.51
N THR A 39 -0.04 15.52 -0.80
CA THR A 39 0.05 15.36 0.66
C THR A 39 1.09 14.32 1.09
N LEU A 40 1.57 13.49 0.16
CA LEU A 40 2.52 12.41 0.46
C LEU A 40 3.88 12.95 0.92
N VAL A 41 4.39 14.01 0.29
CA VAL A 41 5.67 14.62 0.64
C VAL A 41 5.68 15.20 2.06
N PRO A 42 4.70 16.03 2.47
CA PRO A 42 4.57 16.45 3.87
C PRO A 42 4.53 15.29 4.86
N LEU A 43 3.76 14.24 4.54
CA LEU A 43 3.62 13.06 5.40
C LEU A 43 4.96 12.33 5.58
N LEU A 44 5.73 12.16 4.51
CA LEU A 44 7.08 11.55 4.57
C LEU A 44 8.05 12.37 5.42
N LYS A 45 7.99 13.71 5.35
CA LYS A 45 8.82 14.59 6.20
C LYS A 45 8.46 14.45 7.67
N GLN A 46 7.16 14.41 8.00
CA GLN A 46 6.70 14.20 9.38
C GLN A 46 7.17 12.84 9.93
N ALA A 47 7.21 11.82 9.08
CA ALA A 47 7.73 10.50 9.43
C ALA A 47 9.26 10.42 9.48
N GLY A 48 9.99 11.49 9.15
CA GLY A 48 11.46 11.49 9.07
C GLY A 48 12.01 10.64 7.93
N ALA A 49 11.18 10.32 6.93
CA ALA A 49 11.56 9.55 5.75
C ALA A 49 12.08 10.42 4.60
N LEU A 50 11.94 11.75 4.71
CA LEU A 50 12.36 12.76 3.74
C LEU A 50 12.86 14.03 4.42
#